data_AF-A0A349JD66-F1
#
_entry.id   AF-A0A349JD66-F1
#
_cell.length_a   1.000
_cell.length_b   1.000
_cell.length_c   1.000
_cell.angle_alpha   90.00
_cell.angle_beta   90.00
_cell.angle_gamma   90.00
#
_symmetry.space_group_name_H-M   'P 1'
#
loop_
_entity.id
_entity.type
_entity.pdbx_description
1 polymer ?
#
loop_
_entity_poly.entity_id
_entity_poly.type
_entity_poly.pdbx_seq_one_letter_code
_entity_poly.pdbx_strand_id
1 'polypeptide(L)'
;MLPGMDPFLRPGGPAMARPLVIAMDGPAGAGKSTVAKRLAARLGILRLDTGAMYRACTVRVLGSGIDHGDPAAVAALVNTLRVDFSEAGRVRLDGIELDEADIRSPATTAEIWRVANNPACRTHLVAQQRAIVAGREAVVEGRDATTVICPDAQLKIYLDASPAERARRRLAEWQAQGRSDLPDLAAVEAEITERDRKDSTRAVGALTMADDALHLMCDGMSVDEVVARLAAYSVQRNPFAMERLVADQVVVGRSRSPGYVRVAGGDSDDGWQLGLSNPSPGRMPGQVDDFTRNQGGRQAGTVLQGAAILALGGRGEAPGRIDALPMLPQTWYVIEPGCWHAVIQSRGTICAWAEATGIEEHNRQLSDAQIRELAQFVSVYLPR
;
A
#
# COMPACT_ATOMS: atom_id res chain seq x y z
N MET A 1 36.18 13.45 28.73
CA MET A 1 34.80 13.89 28.45
C MET A 1 34.69 14.26 26.98
N LEU A 2 34.05 13.39 26.19
CA LEU A 2 33.41 13.75 24.92
C LEU A 2 32.01 13.13 25.01
N PRO A 3 30.94 13.92 25.21
CA PRO A 3 29.57 13.42 25.31
C PRO A 3 28.87 13.45 23.95
N GLY A 4 28.00 12.48 23.68
CA GLY A 4 26.91 12.65 22.69
C GLY A 4 26.83 11.71 21.49
N MET A 5 27.26 10.45 21.58
CA MET A 5 26.83 9.44 20.59
C MET A 5 25.60 8.69 21.11
N ASP A 6 24.46 8.93 20.47
CA ASP A 6 23.21 8.18 20.64
C ASP A 6 23.44 6.70 20.24
N PRO A 7 23.22 5.74 21.14
CA PRO A 7 23.44 4.31 20.87
C PRO A 7 22.39 3.69 19.91
N PHE A 8 21.37 4.43 19.47
CA PHE A 8 20.34 3.94 18.53
C PHE A 8 20.60 4.26 17.05
N LEU A 9 21.82 4.62 16.67
CA LEU A 9 22.20 4.72 15.26
C LEU A 9 22.14 3.33 14.61
N ARG A 10 20.96 3.01 14.06
CA ARG A 10 20.64 1.76 13.36
C ARG A 10 21.72 1.50 12.29
N PRO A 11 22.25 0.27 12.16
CA PRO A 11 23.22 -0.04 11.13
C PRO A 11 22.52 -0.08 9.76
N GLY A 12 22.58 1.05 9.06
CA GLY A 12 22.17 1.22 7.66
C GLY A 12 22.63 2.60 7.22
N GLY A 13 23.80 2.69 6.59
CA GLY A 13 24.34 3.96 6.11
C GLY A 13 23.43 4.64 5.07
N PRO A 14 23.68 5.93 4.76
CA PRO A 14 22.86 6.78 3.88
C PRO A 14 22.95 6.44 2.38
N ALA A 15 23.15 5.17 2.03
CA ALA A 15 22.89 4.69 0.68
C ALA A 15 21.36 4.67 0.50
N MET A 16 20.82 5.85 0.13
CA MET A 16 19.41 6.16 0.00
C MET A 16 18.65 5.05 -0.72
N ALA A 17 17.85 4.27 0.02
CA ALA A 17 16.73 3.58 -0.60
C ALA A 17 15.89 4.68 -1.26
N ARG A 18 15.74 4.65 -2.59
CA ARG A 18 14.87 5.58 -3.30
C ARG A 18 13.52 5.61 -2.57
N PRO A 19 12.92 6.79 -2.34
CA PRO A 19 11.62 6.87 -1.68
C PRO A 19 10.65 5.89 -2.32
N LEU A 20 9.90 5.13 -1.52
CA LEU A 20 8.94 4.15 -2.02
C LEU A 20 7.83 4.87 -2.80
N VAL A 21 7.86 4.76 -4.12
CA VAL A 21 6.79 5.20 -5.00
C VAL A 21 6.04 3.98 -5.50
N ILE A 22 4.74 3.96 -5.23
CA ILE A 22 3.79 2.96 -5.69
C ILE A 22 2.90 3.61 -6.74
N ALA A 23 3.03 3.20 -8.00
CA ALA A 23 2.16 3.67 -9.07
C ALA A 23 1.05 2.65 -9.33
N MET A 24 -0.20 3.11 -9.44
CA MET A 24 -1.37 2.27 -9.63
C MET A 24 -2.23 2.76 -10.79
N ASP A 25 -2.27 1.96 -11.84
CA ASP A 25 -3.19 2.11 -12.97
C ASP A 25 -4.24 1.01 -12.97
N GLY A 26 -5.22 1.14 -13.85
CA GLY A 26 -6.29 0.16 -14.03
C GLY A 26 -7.61 0.80 -14.49
N PRO A 27 -8.61 0.00 -14.87
CA PRO A 27 -9.86 0.51 -15.42
C PRO A 27 -10.72 1.22 -14.36
N ALA A 28 -11.71 1.99 -14.83
CA ALA A 28 -12.68 2.61 -13.93
C ALA A 28 -13.50 1.53 -13.21
N GLY A 29 -13.78 1.72 -11.92
CA GLY A 29 -14.53 0.74 -11.12
C GLY A 29 -13.70 -0.40 -10.52
N ALA A 30 -12.40 -0.51 -10.82
CA ALA A 30 -11.52 -1.50 -10.20
C ALA A 30 -11.24 -1.26 -8.69
N GLY A 31 -11.67 -0.12 -8.14
CA GLY A 31 -11.47 0.22 -6.73
C GLY A 31 -10.17 0.96 -6.40
N LYS A 32 -9.43 1.41 -7.43
CA LYS A 32 -8.13 2.12 -7.30
C LYS A 32 -8.12 3.19 -6.21
N SER A 33 -9.07 4.12 -6.22
CA SER A 33 -9.03 5.26 -5.28
C SER A 33 -9.24 4.84 -3.83
N THR A 34 -10.12 3.86 -3.61
CA THR A 34 -10.32 3.26 -2.29
C THR A 34 -9.07 2.53 -1.82
N VAL A 35 -8.49 1.69 -2.69
CA VAL A 35 -7.29 0.90 -2.38
C VAL A 35 -6.08 1.80 -2.17
N ALA A 36 -5.82 2.77 -3.06
CA ALA A 36 -4.72 3.72 -2.97
C ALA A 36 -4.82 4.57 -1.70
N LYS A 37 -6.02 5.02 -1.33
CA LYS A 37 -6.26 5.73 -0.08
C LYS A 37 -5.93 4.88 1.15
N ARG A 38 -6.45 3.66 1.21
CA ARG A 38 -6.19 2.77 2.34
C ARG A 38 -4.73 2.30 2.40
N LEU A 39 -4.11 2.05 1.26
CA LEU A 39 -2.69 1.65 1.17
C LEU A 39 -1.77 2.78 1.61
N ALA A 40 -2.00 4.01 1.12
CA ALA A 40 -1.23 5.19 1.55
C ALA A 40 -1.36 5.43 3.05
N ALA A 41 -2.59 5.36 3.59
CA ALA A 41 -2.84 5.50 5.02
C ALA A 41 -2.17 4.37 5.82
N ARG A 42 -2.23 3.12 5.34
CA ARG A 42 -1.60 1.98 5.98
C ARG A 42 -0.08 2.12 6.02
N LEU A 43 0.53 2.58 4.93
CA LEU A 43 1.98 2.78 4.82
C LEU A 43 2.49 4.10 5.44
N GLY A 44 1.59 5.02 5.78
CA GLY A 44 1.95 6.34 6.30
C GLY A 44 2.67 7.21 5.25
N ILE A 45 2.30 7.07 3.97
CA ILE A 45 2.93 7.77 2.84
C ILE A 45 1.92 8.66 2.10
N LEU A 46 2.41 9.55 1.24
CA LEU A 46 1.56 10.48 0.48
C LEU A 46 0.61 9.73 -0.46
N ARG A 47 -0.63 10.22 -0.64
CA ARG A 47 -1.51 9.81 -1.74
C ARG A 47 -1.60 10.91 -2.78
N LEU A 48 -1.34 10.58 -4.04
CA LEU A 48 -1.55 11.46 -5.17
C LEU A 48 -2.70 10.93 -6.03
N ASP A 49 -3.86 11.59 -5.94
CA ASP A 49 -5.04 11.33 -6.75
C ASP A 49 -4.97 12.17 -8.03
N THR A 50 -4.38 11.62 -9.08
CA THR A 50 -4.20 12.36 -10.34
C THR A 50 -5.55 12.71 -10.96
N GLY A 51 -6.58 11.86 -10.78
CA GLY A 51 -7.93 12.10 -11.26
C GLY A 51 -8.56 13.34 -10.62
N ALA A 52 -8.38 13.54 -9.32
CA ALA A 52 -8.81 14.74 -8.62
C ALA A 52 -8.12 16.01 -9.16
N MET A 53 -6.85 15.95 -9.56
CA MET A 53 -6.15 17.09 -10.17
C MET A 53 -6.78 17.51 -11.50
N TYR A 54 -7.05 16.55 -12.39
CA TYR A 54 -7.70 16.84 -13.67
C TYR A 54 -9.10 17.42 -13.47
N ARG A 55 -9.86 16.88 -12.50
CA ARG A 55 -11.20 17.37 -12.14
C ARG A 55 -11.17 18.77 -11.53
N ALA A 56 -10.23 19.06 -10.64
CA ALA A 56 -10.02 20.39 -10.09
C ALA A 56 -9.79 21.43 -11.20
N CYS A 57 -8.87 21.13 -12.13
CA CYS A 57 -8.63 21.99 -13.28
C CYS A 57 -9.88 22.15 -14.16
N THR A 58 -10.68 21.08 -14.30
CA THR A 58 -11.95 21.13 -15.03
C THR A 58 -12.97 22.05 -14.35
N VAL A 59 -13.10 21.99 -13.02
CA VAL A 59 -13.95 22.93 -12.25
C VAL A 59 -13.53 24.38 -12.53
N ARG A 60 -12.22 24.65 -12.52
CA ARG A 60 -11.69 25.99 -12.82
C ARG A 60 -11.99 26.45 -14.26
N VAL A 61 -11.89 25.53 -15.23
CA VAL A 61 -12.28 25.79 -16.62
C VAL A 61 -13.76 26.12 -16.71
N LEU A 62 -14.63 25.28 -16.14
CA LEU A 62 -16.09 25.46 -16.20
C LEU A 62 -16.57 26.74 -15.51
N GLY A 63 -15.89 27.17 -14.45
CA GLY A 63 -16.17 28.43 -13.75
C GLY A 63 -15.51 29.66 -14.38
N SER A 64 -14.86 29.53 -15.54
CA SER A 64 -14.21 30.64 -16.24
C SER A 64 -15.10 31.18 -17.37
N GLY A 65 -14.74 32.35 -17.91
CA GLY A 65 -15.44 32.96 -19.06
C GLY A 65 -14.83 32.56 -20.42
N ILE A 66 -13.95 31.57 -20.48
CA ILE A 66 -13.29 31.17 -21.73
C ILE A 66 -14.21 30.28 -22.57
N ASP A 67 -13.94 30.18 -23.87
CA ASP A 67 -14.59 29.17 -24.70
C ASP A 67 -14.06 27.76 -24.34
N HIS A 68 -14.89 26.95 -23.70
CA HIS A 68 -14.55 25.57 -23.33
C HIS A 68 -14.35 24.66 -24.55
N GLY A 69 -14.84 25.07 -25.72
CA GLY A 69 -14.66 24.40 -27.00
C GLY A 69 -13.28 24.61 -27.63
N ASP A 70 -12.54 25.64 -27.20
CA ASP A 70 -11.20 25.95 -27.70
C ASP A 70 -10.10 25.26 -26.85
N PRO A 71 -9.43 24.22 -27.38
CA PRO A 71 -8.35 23.55 -26.64
C PRO A 71 -7.17 24.48 -26.30
N ALA A 72 -6.91 25.51 -27.11
CA ALA A 72 -5.82 26.44 -26.85
C ALA A 72 -6.16 27.36 -25.65
N ALA A 73 -7.37 27.90 -25.60
CA ALA A 73 -7.85 28.68 -24.45
C ALA A 73 -7.85 27.86 -23.15
N VAL A 74 -8.34 26.61 -23.21
CA VAL A 74 -8.34 25.69 -22.06
C VAL A 74 -6.91 25.44 -21.58
N ALA A 75 -5.97 25.16 -22.49
CA ALA A 75 -4.57 24.95 -22.16
C ALA A 75 -3.91 26.19 -21.55
N ALA A 76 -4.17 27.37 -22.11
CA ALA A 76 -3.63 28.63 -21.61
C ALA A 76 -4.05 28.87 -20.15
N LEU A 77 -5.33 28.62 -19.81
CA LEU A 77 -5.81 28.72 -18.43
C LEU A 77 -5.20 27.64 -17.53
N VAL A 78 -5.21 26.37 -17.93
CA VAL A 78 -4.71 25.28 -17.09
C VAL A 78 -3.22 25.45 -16.80
N ASN A 79 -2.44 25.96 -17.75
CA ASN A 79 -1.01 26.18 -17.60
C ASN A 79 -0.65 27.29 -16.60
N THR A 80 -1.61 28.16 -16.22
CA THR A 80 -1.38 29.16 -15.16
C THR A 80 -1.60 28.60 -13.76
N LEU A 81 -2.30 27.47 -13.64
CA LEU A 81 -2.71 26.91 -12.34
C LEU A 81 -1.57 26.15 -11.68
N ARG A 82 -1.41 26.36 -10.37
CA ARG A 82 -0.60 25.51 -9.50
C ARG A 82 -1.50 24.55 -8.75
N VAL A 83 -1.19 23.26 -8.84
CA VAL A 83 -1.94 22.19 -8.19
C VAL A 83 -1.10 21.61 -7.07
N ASP A 84 -1.65 21.55 -5.87
CA ASP A 84 -1.06 20.81 -4.76
C ASP A 84 -2.17 20.13 -3.93
N PHE A 85 -1.80 19.60 -2.77
CA PHE A 85 -2.72 18.92 -1.86
C PHE A 85 -2.57 19.44 -0.45
N SER A 86 -3.68 19.53 0.29
CA SER A 86 -3.66 19.77 1.73
C SER A 86 -3.15 18.54 2.48
N GLU A 87 -2.83 18.70 3.77
CA GLU A 87 -2.44 17.58 4.64
C GLU A 87 -3.52 16.50 4.73
N ALA A 88 -4.79 16.89 4.59
CA ALA A 88 -5.92 15.97 4.51
C ALA A 88 -6.01 15.22 3.15
N GLY A 89 -5.09 15.49 2.23
CA GLY A 89 -5.05 14.89 0.90
C GLY A 89 -6.12 15.41 -0.06
N ARG A 90 -6.68 16.61 0.20
CA ARG A 90 -7.63 17.27 -0.71
C ARG A 90 -6.88 18.17 -1.68
N VAL A 91 -7.33 18.21 -2.92
CA VAL A 91 -6.67 18.99 -3.98
C VAL A 91 -6.89 20.49 -3.77
N ARG A 92 -5.85 21.29 -4.01
CA ARG A 92 -5.94 22.74 -4.02
C ARG A 92 -5.43 23.30 -5.35
N LEU A 93 -6.07 24.38 -5.81
CA LEU A 93 -5.62 25.19 -6.93
C LEU A 93 -5.17 26.54 -6.42
N ASP A 94 -3.93 26.93 -6.73
CA ASP A 94 -3.33 28.20 -6.29
C ASP A 94 -3.44 28.42 -4.77
N GLY A 95 -3.34 27.33 -4.00
CA GLY A 95 -3.45 27.32 -2.54
C GLY A 95 -4.89 27.26 -1.99
N ILE A 96 -5.91 27.34 -2.85
CA ILE A 96 -7.32 27.28 -2.47
C ILE A 96 -7.82 25.84 -2.59
N GLU A 97 -8.27 25.29 -1.48
CA GLU A 97 -8.89 23.98 -1.45
C GLU A 97 -10.29 24.01 -2.08
N LEU A 98 -10.55 23.06 -2.96
CA LEU A 98 -11.82 22.94 -3.67
C LEU A 98 -12.76 21.97 -2.94
N ASP A 99 -14.07 22.21 -3.08
CA ASP A 99 -15.08 21.29 -2.56
C ASP A 99 -15.05 19.96 -3.32
N GLU A 100 -15.04 18.86 -2.56
CA GLU A 100 -15.05 17.51 -3.11
C GLU A 100 -16.33 17.23 -3.91
N ALA A 101 -17.46 17.84 -3.52
CA ALA A 101 -18.73 17.75 -4.23
C ALA A 101 -18.63 18.32 -5.65
N ASP A 102 -17.91 19.44 -5.82
CA ASP A 102 -17.72 20.08 -7.13
C ASP A 102 -16.79 19.25 -8.02
N ILE A 103 -15.67 18.77 -7.46
CA ILE A 103 -14.67 17.94 -8.15
C ILE A 103 -15.31 16.62 -8.64
N ARG A 104 -16.15 16.00 -7.81
CA ARG A 104 -16.80 14.71 -8.12
C ARG A 104 -18.20 14.85 -8.71
N SER A 105 -18.66 16.06 -9.00
CA SER A 105 -19.98 16.29 -9.57
C SER A 105 -20.16 15.58 -10.93
N PRO A 106 -21.41 15.23 -11.32
CA PRO A 106 -21.70 14.74 -12.66
C PRO A 106 -21.27 15.73 -13.76
N ALA A 107 -21.44 17.03 -13.54
CA ALA A 107 -21.03 18.08 -14.47
C ALA A 107 -19.51 18.06 -14.74
N THR A 108 -18.70 18.05 -13.67
CA THR A 108 -17.24 17.94 -13.81
C THR A 108 -16.83 16.62 -14.45
N THR A 109 -17.51 15.52 -14.12
CA THR A 109 -17.25 14.20 -14.73
C THR A 109 -17.53 14.19 -16.23
N ALA A 110 -18.58 14.88 -16.68
CA ALA A 110 -18.96 14.97 -18.07
C ALA A 110 -17.95 15.77 -18.91
N GLU A 111 -17.29 16.76 -18.31
CA GLU A 111 -16.42 17.71 -19.01
C GLU A 111 -14.92 17.49 -18.78
N ILE A 112 -14.53 16.52 -17.93
CA ILE A 112 -13.12 16.22 -17.61
C ILE A 112 -12.27 15.94 -18.86
N TRP A 113 -12.87 15.43 -19.92
CA TRP A 113 -12.17 15.11 -21.17
C TRP A 113 -11.55 16.36 -21.82
N ARG A 114 -12.09 17.56 -21.60
CA ARG A 114 -11.53 18.82 -22.14
C ARG A 114 -10.13 19.09 -21.64
N VAL A 115 -9.85 18.73 -20.38
CA VAL A 115 -8.51 18.85 -19.79
C VAL A 115 -7.72 17.56 -20.02
N ALA A 116 -8.33 16.40 -19.78
CA ALA A 116 -7.64 15.11 -19.79
C ALA A 116 -7.18 14.67 -21.19
N ASN A 117 -7.86 15.09 -22.26
CA ASN A 117 -7.48 14.78 -23.65
C ASN A 117 -6.64 15.89 -24.31
N ASN A 118 -6.39 17.01 -23.62
CA ASN A 118 -5.61 18.13 -24.15
C ASN A 118 -4.10 17.92 -23.87
N PRO A 119 -3.25 17.72 -24.89
CA PRO A 119 -1.83 17.42 -24.69
C PRO A 119 -1.05 18.50 -23.93
N ALA A 120 -1.39 19.77 -24.13
CA ALA A 120 -0.73 20.89 -23.45
C ALA A 120 -1.08 20.89 -21.96
N CYS A 121 -2.36 20.72 -21.62
CA CYS A 121 -2.79 20.56 -20.22
C CYS A 121 -2.08 19.39 -19.54
N ARG A 122 -2.03 18.23 -20.22
CA ARG A 122 -1.40 17.02 -19.68
C ARG A 122 0.08 17.23 -19.42
N THR A 123 0.79 17.86 -20.35
CA THR A 123 2.23 18.11 -20.21
C THR A 123 2.51 18.90 -18.93
N HIS A 124 1.73 19.96 -18.68
CA HIS A 124 1.83 20.76 -17.45
C HIS A 124 1.46 19.97 -16.20
N LEU A 125 0.33 19.26 -16.21
CA LEU A 125 -0.14 18.51 -15.03
C LEU A 125 0.78 17.34 -14.68
N VAL A 126 1.35 16.64 -15.66
CA VAL A 126 2.34 15.58 -15.44
C VAL A 126 3.62 16.14 -14.83
N ALA A 127 4.08 17.32 -15.29
CA ALA A 127 5.23 17.98 -14.69
C ALA A 127 4.98 18.31 -13.21
N GLN A 128 3.79 18.81 -12.87
CA GLN A 128 3.41 19.08 -11.48
C GLN A 128 3.29 17.79 -10.65
N GLN A 129 2.68 16.73 -11.18
CA GLN A 129 2.58 15.43 -10.51
C GLN A 129 3.96 14.86 -10.16
N ARG A 130 4.89 14.91 -11.11
CA ARG A 130 6.29 14.50 -10.89
C ARG A 130 6.97 15.34 -9.83
N ALA A 131 6.76 16.66 -9.84
CA ALA A 131 7.32 17.56 -8.83
C ALA A 131 6.77 17.29 -7.42
N ILE A 132 5.48 16.95 -7.29
CA ILE A 132 4.85 16.60 -6.00
C ILE A 132 5.45 15.32 -5.40
N VAL A 133 5.74 14.32 -6.25
CA VAL A 133 6.26 13.00 -5.82
C VAL A 133 7.79 13.01 -5.65
N ALA A 134 8.49 13.95 -6.26
CA ALA A 134 9.96 14.01 -6.23
C ALA A 134 10.50 14.02 -4.79
N GLY A 135 11.31 13.01 -4.47
CA GLY A 135 11.94 12.88 -3.15
C GLY A 135 11.02 12.41 -2.01
N ARG A 136 9.77 12.00 -2.32
CA ARG A 136 8.78 11.59 -1.31
C ARG A 136 8.31 10.15 -1.52
N GLU A 137 7.92 9.50 -0.44
CA GLU A 137 7.20 8.23 -0.52
C GLU A 137 5.74 8.52 -0.87
N ALA A 138 5.19 7.83 -1.88
CA ALA A 138 3.85 8.12 -2.37
C ALA A 138 3.16 6.92 -3.02
N VAL A 139 1.84 6.84 -2.87
CA VAL A 139 0.94 6.08 -3.75
C VAL A 139 0.35 7.04 -4.77
N VAL A 140 0.63 6.81 -6.05
CA VAL A 140 0.14 7.60 -7.18
C VAL A 140 -0.87 6.76 -7.94
N GLU A 141 -2.12 7.21 -7.97
CA GLU A 141 -3.16 6.52 -8.74
C GLU A 141 -3.54 7.28 -10.02
N GLY A 142 -3.78 6.55 -11.11
CA GLY A 142 -4.11 7.15 -12.38
C GLY A 142 -4.53 6.15 -13.46
N ARG A 143 -4.26 6.54 -14.71
CA ARG A 143 -4.39 5.67 -15.91
C ARG A 143 -3.05 5.44 -16.60
N ASP A 144 -2.13 6.37 -16.44
CA ASP A 144 -0.76 6.34 -16.94
C ASP A 144 0.26 6.71 -15.83
N ALA A 145 -0.08 6.41 -14.58
CA ALA A 145 0.81 6.61 -13.44
C ALA A 145 2.06 5.73 -13.54
N THR A 146 1.91 4.49 -13.99
CA THR A 146 2.99 3.49 -14.11
C THR A 146 3.89 3.71 -15.34
N THR A 147 3.38 4.37 -16.38
CA THR A 147 4.05 4.54 -17.67
C THR A 147 4.57 5.96 -17.91
N VAL A 148 3.81 6.99 -17.49
CA VAL A 148 4.13 8.39 -17.78
C VAL A 148 4.57 9.12 -16.51
N ILE A 149 3.81 9.05 -15.42
CA ILE A 149 4.08 9.90 -14.24
C ILE A 149 5.27 9.36 -13.46
N CYS A 150 5.25 8.06 -13.14
CA CYS A 150 6.24 7.37 -12.32
C CYS A 150 6.76 6.09 -13.02
N PRO A 151 7.43 6.22 -14.19
CA PRO A 151 7.99 5.08 -14.91
C PRO A 151 9.10 4.34 -14.14
N ASP A 152 9.66 4.97 -13.09
CA ASP A 152 10.67 4.37 -12.22
C ASP A 152 10.10 4.01 -10.83
N ALA A 153 8.77 3.89 -10.68
CA ALA A 153 8.15 3.48 -9.43
C ALA A 153 8.69 2.12 -8.95
N GLN A 154 8.98 2.00 -7.66
CA GLN A 154 9.51 0.76 -7.06
C GLN A 154 8.47 -0.36 -7.09
N LEU A 155 7.18 0.01 -7.11
CA LEU A 155 6.07 -0.91 -7.32
C LEU A 155 5.09 -0.29 -8.30
N LYS A 156 4.94 -0.91 -9.47
CA LYS A 156 3.90 -0.59 -10.45
C LYS A 156 2.80 -1.63 -10.34
N ILE A 157 1.56 -1.18 -10.32
CA ILE A 157 0.38 -2.01 -10.14
C ILE A 157 -0.58 -1.69 -11.27
N TYR A 158 -1.09 -2.74 -11.91
CA TYR A 158 -2.28 -2.67 -12.72
C TYR A 158 -3.39 -3.39 -11.96
N LEU A 159 -4.21 -2.61 -11.25
CA LEU A 159 -5.31 -3.12 -10.44
C LEU A 159 -6.53 -3.31 -11.33
N ASP A 160 -7.00 -4.54 -11.43
CA ASP A 160 -8.01 -4.93 -12.40
C ASP A 160 -9.14 -5.74 -11.74
N ALA A 161 -10.29 -5.73 -12.40
CA ALA A 161 -11.45 -6.52 -12.03
C ALA A 161 -12.28 -6.82 -13.28
N SER A 162 -12.94 -7.98 -13.32
CA SER A 162 -13.80 -8.32 -14.45
C SER A 162 -14.87 -7.25 -14.68
N PRO A 163 -15.30 -7.01 -15.95
CA PRO A 163 -16.40 -6.11 -16.25
C PRO A 163 -17.64 -6.41 -15.41
N ALA A 164 -17.99 -7.69 -15.26
CA ALA A 164 -19.08 -8.16 -14.40
C ALA A 164 -18.91 -7.74 -12.93
N GLU A 165 -17.72 -7.91 -12.34
CA GLU A 165 -17.46 -7.50 -10.96
C GLU A 165 -17.55 -5.98 -10.79
N ARG A 166 -17.01 -5.21 -11.75
CA ARG A 166 -17.09 -3.75 -11.73
C ARG A 166 -18.53 -3.26 -11.90
N ALA A 167 -19.34 -3.94 -12.70
CA ALA A 167 -20.77 -3.68 -12.85
C ALA A 167 -21.53 -3.94 -11.54
N ARG A 168 -21.27 -5.06 -10.87
CA ARG A 168 -21.84 -5.37 -9.54
C ARG A 168 -21.52 -4.29 -8.51
N ARG A 169 -20.25 -3.89 -8.41
CA ARG A 169 -19.80 -2.84 -7.49
C ARG A 169 -20.50 -1.51 -7.77
N ARG A 170 -20.63 -1.14 -9.05
CA ARG A 170 -21.32 0.11 -9.45
C ARG A 170 -22.81 0.08 -9.11
N LEU A 171 -23.49 -1.03 -9.34
CA LEU A 171 -24.91 -1.18 -8.96
C LEU A 171 -25.08 -1.06 -7.45
N ALA A 172 -24.21 -1.70 -6.67
CA ALA A 172 -24.23 -1.59 -5.21
C ALA A 172 -24.00 -0.15 -4.74
N GLU A 173 -23.09 0.60 -5.37
CA GLU A 173 -22.87 2.02 -5.10
C GLU A 173 -24.14 2.85 -5.35
N TRP A 174 -24.83 2.65 -6.48
CA TRP A 174 -26.06 3.38 -6.79
C TRP A 174 -27.23 3.00 -5.88
N GLN A 175 -27.33 1.73 -5.49
CA GLN A 175 -28.29 1.27 -4.49
C GLN A 175 -28.08 1.95 -3.14
N ALA A 176 -26.83 2.01 -2.68
CA ALA A 176 -26.47 2.68 -1.43
C ALA A 176 -26.76 4.20 -1.47
N GLN A 177 -26.75 4.80 -2.66
CA GLN A 177 -27.12 6.22 -2.88
C GLN A 177 -28.64 6.44 -3.01
N GLY A 178 -29.46 5.38 -2.88
CA GLY A 178 -30.92 5.49 -2.95
C GLY A 178 -31.48 5.71 -4.36
N ARG A 179 -30.72 5.35 -5.40
CA ARG A 179 -31.20 5.47 -6.79
C ARG A 179 -32.34 4.47 -7.03
N SER A 180 -33.50 4.96 -7.41
CA SER A 180 -34.72 4.16 -7.62
C SER A 180 -34.80 3.48 -8.98
N ASP A 181 -34.15 4.04 -10.00
CA ASP A 181 -34.12 3.50 -11.37
C ASP A 181 -32.73 2.94 -11.68
N LEU A 182 -32.54 1.66 -11.36
CA LEU A 182 -31.29 0.94 -11.55
C LEU A 182 -31.36 0.10 -12.84
N PRO A 183 -30.40 0.27 -13.76
CA PRO A 183 -30.30 -0.59 -14.93
C PRO A 183 -29.98 -2.04 -14.53
N ASP A 184 -30.24 -2.98 -15.43
CA ASP A 184 -29.82 -4.37 -15.23
C ASP A 184 -28.28 -4.52 -15.25
N LEU A 185 -27.77 -5.62 -14.70
CA LEU A 185 -26.34 -5.87 -14.61
C LEU A 185 -25.66 -5.91 -15.98
N ALA A 186 -26.34 -6.46 -16.99
CA ALA A 186 -25.80 -6.61 -18.34
C ALA A 186 -25.63 -5.26 -19.06
N ALA A 187 -26.55 -4.32 -18.85
CA ALA A 187 -26.48 -2.96 -19.38
C ALA A 187 -25.31 -2.19 -18.76
N VAL A 188 -25.12 -2.31 -17.44
CA VAL A 188 -23.96 -1.68 -16.76
C VAL A 188 -22.65 -2.28 -17.23
N GLU A 189 -22.59 -3.61 -17.39
CA GLU A 189 -21.41 -4.30 -17.91
C GLU A 189 -21.06 -3.88 -19.34
N ALA A 190 -22.07 -3.73 -20.21
CA ALA A 190 -21.90 -3.25 -21.58
C ALA A 190 -21.39 -1.79 -21.62
N GLU A 191 -21.95 -0.91 -20.77
CA GLU A 191 -21.49 0.48 -20.64
C GLU A 191 -20.02 0.54 -20.18
N ILE A 192 -19.66 -0.27 -19.19
CA ILE A 192 -18.30 -0.37 -18.67
C ILE A 192 -17.34 -0.87 -19.76
N THR A 193 -17.72 -1.91 -20.50
CA THR A 193 -16.89 -2.48 -21.56
C THR A 193 -16.65 -1.48 -22.69
N GLU A 194 -17.68 -0.77 -23.13
CA GLU A 194 -17.54 0.27 -24.16
C GLU A 194 -16.68 1.44 -23.67
N ARG A 195 -16.80 1.81 -22.39
CA ARG A 195 -15.94 2.82 -21.78
C ARG A 195 -14.48 2.38 -21.75
N ASP A 196 -14.20 1.13 -21.37
CA ASP A 196 -12.83 0.61 -21.32
C ASP A 196 -12.21 0.58 -22.72
N ARG A 197 -12.99 0.18 -23.74
CA ARG A 197 -12.56 0.25 -25.15
C ARG A 197 -12.20 1.67 -25.55
N LYS A 198 -13.04 2.66 -25.22
CA LYS A 198 -12.75 4.08 -25.49
C LYS A 198 -11.53 4.59 -24.73
N ASP A 199 -11.31 4.11 -23.50
CA ASP A 199 -10.19 4.52 -22.65
C ASP A 199 -8.85 3.92 -23.12
N SER A 200 -8.85 2.68 -23.65
CA SER A 200 -7.64 2.02 -24.15
C SER A 200 -7.22 2.49 -25.54
N THR A 201 -8.15 2.98 -26.37
CA THR A 201 -7.83 3.49 -27.72
C THR A 201 -7.60 5.01 -27.78
N ARG A 202 -7.39 5.68 -26.64
CA ARG A 202 -7.13 7.14 -26.65
C ARG A 202 -5.76 7.43 -27.26
N ALA A 203 -5.66 8.52 -28.01
CA ALA A 203 -4.38 8.98 -28.55
C ALA A 203 -3.40 9.44 -27.45
N VAL A 204 -3.91 9.93 -26.31
CA VAL A 204 -3.09 10.43 -25.19
C VAL A 204 -3.67 9.95 -23.86
N GLY A 205 -2.81 9.47 -22.97
CA GLY A 205 -3.22 8.94 -21.65
C GLY A 205 -4.06 7.67 -21.74
N ALA A 206 -3.84 6.86 -22.79
CA ALA A 206 -4.44 5.54 -22.92
C ALA A 206 -4.11 4.70 -21.68
N LEU A 207 -5.08 3.92 -21.24
CA LEU A 207 -4.83 2.93 -20.20
C LEU A 207 -3.94 1.83 -20.78
N THR A 208 -2.68 1.79 -20.35
CA THR A 208 -1.69 0.81 -20.79
C THR A 208 -1.02 0.22 -19.56
N MET A 209 -0.96 -1.11 -19.49
CA MET A 209 -0.21 -1.81 -18.46
C MET A 209 1.28 -1.72 -18.78
N ALA A 210 2.08 -1.20 -17.86
CA ALA A 210 3.54 -1.26 -17.98
C ALA A 210 4.03 -2.71 -17.94
N ASP A 211 5.08 -3.03 -18.70
CA ASP A 211 5.60 -4.40 -18.82
C ASP A 211 6.04 -5.01 -17.48
N ASP A 212 6.48 -4.18 -16.55
CA ASP A 212 6.93 -4.55 -15.21
C ASP A 212 5.86 -4.30 -14.12
N ALA A 213 4.62 -3.99 -14.50
CA ALA A 213 3.52 -3.83 -13.57
C ALA A 213 3.02 -5.18 -13.04
N LEU A 214 2.77 -5.23 -11.73
CA LEU A 214 2.01 -6.29 -11.10
C LEU A 214 0.55 -6.21 -11.57
N HIS A 215 0.12 -7.16 -12.41
CA HIS A 215 -1.29 -7.34 -12.72
C HIS A 215 -2.00 -8.01 -11.54
N LEU A 216 -2.90 -7.27 -10.88
CA LEU A 216 -3.66 -7.78 -9.74
C LEU A 216 -5.16 -7.80 -10.07
N MET A 217 -5.68 -9.00 -10.34
CA MET A 217 -7.11 -9.26 -10.41
C MET A 217 -7.70 -9.29 -8.99
N CYS A 218 -8.68 -8.43 -8.71
CA CYS A 218 -9.29 -8.28 -7.38
C CYS A 218 -10.74 -8.81 -7.28
N ASP A 219 -11.17 -9.64 -8.22
CA ASP A 219 -12.47 -10.32 -8.18
C ASP A 219 -12.58 -11.17 -6.90
N GLY A 220 -13.70 -11.01 -6.18
CA GLY A 220 -13.96 -11.74 -4.94
C GLY A 220 -13.08 -11.34 -3.75
N MET A 221 -12.14 -10.40 -3.91
CA MET A 221 -11.33 -9.88 -2.81
C MET A 221 -12.00 -8.68 -2.16
N SER A 222 -12.01 -8.63 -0.83
CA SER A 222 -12.32 -7.41 -0.10
C SER A 222 -11.22 -6.36 -0.29
N VAL A 223 -11.55 -5.09 -0.04
CA VAL A 223 -10.57 -4.00 -0.10
C VAL A 223 -9.39 -4.25 0.85
N ASP A 224 -9.65 -4.79 2.04
CA ASP A 224 -8.61 -5.04 3.03
C ASP A 224 -7.66 -6.15 2.60
N GLU A 225 -8.16 -7.19 1.91
CA GLU A 225 -7.31 -8.21 1.29
C GLU A 225 -6.44 -7.62 0.17
N VAL A 226 -6.99 -6.78 -0.69
CA VAL A 226 -6.21 -6.12 -1.74
C VAL A 226 -5.11 -5.24 -1.12
N VAL A 227 -5.46 -4.45 -0.11
CA VAL A 227 -4.50 -3.59 0.60
C VAL A 227 -3.41 -4.41 1.29
N ALA A 228 -3.76 -5.52 1.96
CA ALA A 228 -2.80 -6.41 2.60
C ALA A 228 -1.83 -7.02 1.58
N ARG A 229 -2.34 -7.49 0.44
CA ARG A 229 -1.52 -8.05 -0.63
C ARG A 229 -0.56 -7.02 -1.22
N LEU A 230 -1.06 -5.81 -1.48
CA LEU A 230 -0.23 -4.71 -2.00
C LEU A 230 0.80 -4.21 -0.98
N ALA A 231 0.44 -4.20 0.31
CA ALA A 231 1.39 -3.91 1.38
C ALA A 231 2.51 -4.97 1.41
N ALA A 232 2.17 -6.25 1.26
CA ALA A 232 3.17 -7.33 1.17
C ALA A 232 4.14 -7.14 -0.01
N TYR A 233 3.63 -6.83 -1.21
CA TYR A 233 4.48 -6.52 -2.36
C TYR A 233 5.32 -5.26 -2.13
N SER A 234 4.78 -4.24 -1.47
CA SER A 234 5.52 -3.00 -1.16
C SER A 234 6.74 -3.28 -0.31
N VAL A 235 6.61 -4.18 0.67
CA VAL A 235 7.70 -4.62 1.56
C VAL A 235 8.70 -5.50 0.84
N GLN A 236 8.25 -6.39 -0.05
CA GLN A 236 9.15 -7.18 -0.90
C GLN A 236 10.08 -6.26 -1.73
N ARG A 237 9.57 -5.11 -2.17
CA ARG A 237 10.34 -4.10 -2.91
C ARG A 237 11.14 -3.17 -2.01
N ASN A 238 10.62 -2.82 -0.83
CA ASN A 238 11.26 -1.97 0.14
C ASN A 238 10.93 -2.43 1.58
N PRO A 239 11.76 -3.30 2.19
CA PRO A 239 11.50 -3.86 3.51
C PRO A 239 11.32 -2.81 4.61
N PHE A 240 11.99 -1.65 4.48
CA PHE A 240 11.93 -0.58 5.46
C PHE A 240 10.55 0.08 5.59
N ALA A 241 9.68 -0.05 4.58
CA ALA A 241 8.35 0.54 4.61
C ALA A 241 7.49 -0.05 5.74
N MET A 242 7.55 -1.37 5.95
CA MET A 242 6.79 -2.04 7.00
C MET A 242 7.53 -2.09 8.33
N GLU A 243 8.87 -2.17 8.34
CA GLU A 243 9.65 -2.05 9.58
C GLU A 243 9.28 -0.79 10.37
N ARG A 244 8.95 0.32 9.70
CA ARG A 244 8.48 1.56 10.35
C ARG A 244 7.10 1.43 10.98
N LEU A 245 6.19 0.70 10.34
CA LEU A 245 4.80 0.54 10.80
C LEU A 245 4.68 -0.34 12.04
N VAL A 246 5.58 -1.32 12.17
CA VAL A 246 5.59 -2.27 13.29
C VAL A 246 6.74 -2.02 14.27
N ALA A 247 7.42 -0.86 14.17
CA ALA A 247 8.59 -0.55 15.01
C ALA A 247 8.28 -0.49 16.51
N ASP A 248 7.02 -0.33 16.90
CA ASP A 248 6.53 -0.37 18.27
C ASP A 248 6.31 -1.80 18.81
N GLN A 249 6.36 -2.79 17.92
CA GLN A 249 6.11 -4.20 18.19
C GLN A 249 7.33 -5.10 17.96
N VAL A 250 8.23 -4.69 17.07
CA VAL A 250 9.42 -5.46 16.72
C VAL A 250 10.64 -4.55 16.55
N VAL A 251 11.77 -5.00 17.07
CA VAL A 251 13.08 -4.43 16.77
C VAL A 251 13.75 -5.33 15.74
N VAL A 252 14.13 -4.75 14.60
CA VAL A 252 14.83 -5.45 13.53
C VAL A 252 16.28 -4.98 13.51
N GLY A 253 17.21 -5.92 13.50
CA GLY A 253 18.62 -5.62 13.32
C GLY A 253 19.32 -6.62 12.39
N ARG A 254 20.51 -6.24 11.92
CA ARG A 254 21.23 -6.99 10.89
C ARG A 254 22.67 -7.24 11.32
N SER A 255 23.15 -8.46 11.12
CA SER A 255 24.54 -8.81 11.34
C SER A 255 25.41 -8.39 10.16
N ARG A 256 26.62 -7.90 10.44
CA ARG A 256 27.66 -7.61 9.41
C ARG A 256 28.55 -8.82 9.13
N SER A 257 28.42 -9.90 9.91
CA SER A 257 29.24 -11.10 9.79
C SER A 257 28.34 -12.33 9.71
N PRO A 258 28.62 -13.26 8.78
CA PRO A 258 27.97 -14.57 8.80
C PRO A 258 28.32 -15.31 10.10
N GLY A 259 27.33 -15.92 10.78
CA GLY A 259 27.56 -16.68 12.01
C GLY A 259 26.62 -16.30 13.16
N TYR A 260 27.07 -16.54 14.40
CA TYR A 260 26.30 -16.24 15.61
C TYR A 260 26.02 -14.73 15.72
N VAL A 261 24.74 -14.40 15.72
CA VAL A 261 24.25 -13.04 15.92
C VAL A 261 23.98 -12.85 17.40
N ARG A 262 24.60 -11.84 18.02
CA ARG A 262 24.22 -11.42 19.37
C ARG A 262 22.90 -10.66 19.27
N VAL A 263 21.80 -11.37 19.54
CA VAL A 263 20.42 -10.88 19.36
C VAL A 263 19.96 -9.91 20.45
N ALA A 264 20.64 -9.90 21.60
CA ALA A 264 20.41 -8.95 22.68
C ALA A 264 21.66 -8.82 23.58
N GLY A 265 21.93 -7.60 24.07
CA GLY A 265 22.64 -7.41 25.34
C GLY A 265 21.58 -7.43 26.44
N GLY A 266 21.65 -8.38 27.37
CA GLY A 266 20.75 -8.38 28.51
C GLY A 266 21.09 -7.22 29.44
N ASP A 267 20.15 -6.28 29.60
CA ASP A 267 20.16 -5.27 30.68
C ASP A 267 19.27 -5.70 31.87
N SER A 268 18.69 -6.90 31.82
CA SER A 268 17.96 -7.50 32.94
C SER A 268 18.88 -8.43 33.73
N ASP A 269 18.79 -8.40 35.06
CA ASP A 269 19.39 -9.41 35.96
C ASP A 269 18.92 -10.86 35.61
N ASP A 270 17.85 -10.94 34.84
CA ASP A 270 17.24 -12.12 34.25
C ASP A 270 17.92 -12.49 32.92
N GLY A 271 18.67 -13.60 32.92
CA GLY A 271 19.42 -14.09 31.76
C GLY A 271 18.53 -14.55 30.59
N TRP A 272 19.03 -14.40 29.37
CA TRP A 272 18.39 -14.98 28.18
C TRP A 272 18.61 -16.49 28.12
N GLN A 273 17.57 -17.25 27.80
CA GLN A 273 17.67 -18.68 27.48
C GLN A 273 17.74 -18.85 25.97
N LEU A 274 18.74 -19.60 25.49
CA LEU A 274 18.90 -19.91 24.07
C LEU A 274 18.25 -21.26 23.77
N GLY A 275 17.31 -21.26 22.82
CA GLY A 275 16.62 -22.46 22.35
C GLY A 275 16.73 -22.60 20.83
N LEU A 276 16.98 -23.82 20.35
CA LEU A 276 16.70 -24.18 18.96
C LEU A 276 15.28 -24.77 18.91
N SER A 277 14.28 -23.97 19.25
CA SER A 277 12.88 -24.33 19.05
C SER A 277 12.40 -23.69 17.76
N ASN A 278 11.75 -24.49 16.93
CA ASN A 278 10.84 -23.89 15.96
C ASN A 278 9.63 -23.41 16.77
N PRO A 279 9.18 -22.15 16.64
CA PRO A 279 7.95 -21.75 17.30
C PRO A 279 6.85 -22.73 16.85
N SER A 280 6.14 -23.28 17.82
CA SER A 280 5.23 -24.43 17.83
C SER A 280 4.79 -25.05 16.48
N PRO A 281 4.69 -26.40 16.36
CA PRO A 281 4.38 -27.12 15.11
C PRO A 281 3.15 -26.69 14.29
N GLY A 282 2.22 -25.91 14.84
CA GLY A 282 1.05 -25.36 14.14
C GLY A 282 1.35 -24.27 13.10
N ARG A 283 2.59 -23.76 13.04
CA ARG A 283 2.94 -22.60 12.19
C ARG A 283 3.49 -22.95 10.79
N MET A 284 3.04 -24.08 10.23
CA MET A 284 3.37 -24.52 8.87
C MET A 284 2.50 -23.80 7.82
N PRO A 285 2.94 -23.66 6.55
CA PRO A 285 2.15 -23.03 5.51
C PRO A 285 0.89 -23.88 5.26
N GLY A 286 -0.26 -23.36 5.67
CA GLY A 286 -1.56 -24.04 5.57
C GLY A 286 -2.33 -24.23 6.89
N GLN A 287 -1.78 -23.82 8.04
CA GLN A 287 -2.40 -24.03 9.37
C GLN A 287 -2.46 -22.79 10.26
N VAL A 288 -2.21 -21.57 9.75
CA VAL A 288 -2.08 -20.39 10.63
C VAL A 288 -3.44 -19.78 10.91
N ASP A 289 -4.08 -20.25 11.98
CA ASP A 289 -5.34 -19.76 12.50
C ASP A 289 -5.22 -19.09 13.87
N ASP A 290 -4.01 -19.00 14.46
CA ASP A 290 -3.77 -18.41 15.78
C ASP A 290 -2.50 -17.54 15.86
N PHE A 291 -2.54 -16.55 16.76
CA PHE A 291 -1.37 -15.75 17.18
C PHE A 291 -1.06 -16.00 18.67
N THR A 292 0.20 -15.81 19.04
CA THR A 292 0.69 -15.90 20.42
C THR A 292 1.10 -14.51 20.93
N ARG A 293 0.87 -14.22 22.21
CA ARG A 293 1.32 -13.00 22.90
C ARG A 293 2.13 -13.36 24.15
N ASN A 294 3.30 -12.76 24.27
CA ASN A 294 4.20 -12.99 25.40
C ASN A 294 3.95 -11.95 26.49
N GLN A 295 3.70 -12.40 27.72
CA GLN A 295 3.71 -11.56 28.92
C GLN A 295 5.03 -11.73 29.67
N GLY A 296 5.56 -10.65 30.24
CA GLY A 296 6.73 -10.71 31.14
C GLY A 296 8.10 -10.64 30.48
N GLY A 297 8.26 -10.88 29.17
CA GLY A 297 9.59 -10.90 28.53
C GLY A 297 9.62 -10.71 27.01
N ARG A 298 10.84 -10.69 26.46
CA ARG A 298 11.14 -10.53 25.02
C ARG A 298 11.52 -11.84 24.37
N GLN A 299 11.16 -12.00 23.10
CA GLN A 299 11.52 -13.15 22.28
C GLN A 299 12.27 -12.67 21.05
N ALA A 300 13.45 -13.21 20.80
CA ALA A 300 14.34 -12.84 19.73
C ALA A 300 14.59 -14.03 18.79
N GLY A 301 14.51 -13.83 17.49
CA GLY A 301 14.65 -14.89 16.50
C GLY A 301 15.54 -14.49 15.31
N THR A 302 16.24 -15.47 14.73
CA THR A 302 16.99 -15.33 13.47
C THR A 302 16.77 -16.53 12.56
N VAL A 303 16.74 -16.29 11.24
CA VAL A 303 16.69 -17.36 10.23
C VAL A 303 18.11 -17.73 9.81
N LEU A 304 18.44 -19.02 9.85
CA LEU A 304 19.73 -19.56 9.41
C LEU A 304 19.65 -20.17 8.00
N GLN A 305 18.52 -20.79 7.65
CA GLN A 305 18.28 -21.39 6.33
C GLN A 305 16.77 -21.51 6.06
N GLY A 306 16.32 -21.21 4.83
CA GLY A 306 14.92 -21.32 4.41
C GLY A 306 14.18 -19.98 4.33
N ALA A 307 12.85 -20.03 4.27
CA ALA A 307 12.00 -18.84 4.12
C ALA A 307 10.96 -18.78 5.25
N ALA A 308 10.85 -17.62 5.90
CA ALA A 308 9.87 -17.38 6.95
C ALA A 308 9.29 -15.96 6.87
N ILE A 309 8.15 -15.78 7.52
CA ILE A 309 7.44 -14.52 7.71
C ILE A 309 7.21 -14.36 9.22
N LEU A 310 7.48 -13.16 9.74
CA LEU A 310 7.03 -12.74 11.06
C LEU A 310 5.76 -11.90 10.89
N ALA A 311 4.62 -12.46 11.28
CA ALA A 311 3.34 -11.77 11.32
C ALA A 311 3.11 -11.16 12.71
N LEU A 312 2.60 -9.93 12.74
CA LEU A 312 2.38 -9.13 13.94
C LEU A 312 0.95 -8.60 13.93
N GLY A 313 0.27 -8.69 15.08
CA GLY A 313 -1.15 -8.38 15.22
C GLY A 313 -1.43 -7.15 16.08
N GLY A 314 -0.44 -6.30 16.38
CA GLY A 314 -0.59 -5.22 17.33
C GLY A 314 -0.33 -5.63 18.78
N ARG A 315 -0.67 -4.72 19.70
CA ARG A 315 -0.53 -4.88 21.15
C ARG A 315 -1.90 -4.82 21.83
N GLY A 316 -2.01 -5.42 23.02
CA GLY A 316 -3.22 -5.39 23.85
C GLY A 316 -3.92 -6.75 23.96
N GLU A 317 -5.15 -6.77 24.46
CA GLU A 317 -5.87 -8.01 24.83
C GLU A 317 -6.32 -8.86 23.63
N ALA A 318 -6.31 -8.31 22.43
CA ALA A 318 -6.67 -9.00 21.20
C ALA A 318 -5.73 -8.60 20.05
N PRO A 319 -5.42 -9.51 19.12
CA PRO A 319 -4.79 -9.12 17.86
C PRO A 319 -5.78 -8.25 17.07
N GLY A 320 -5.29 -7.14 16.55
CA GLY A 320 -5.98 -6.22 15.66
C GLY A 320 -5.58 -6.43 14.19
N ARG A 321 -5.06 -5.38 13.56
CA ARG A 321 -4.57 -5.42 12.17
C ARG A 321 -3.33 -6.32 12.06
N ILE A 322 -3.26 -7.13 11.01
CA ILE A 322 -2.13 -8.01 10.77
C ILE A 322 -1.15 -7.36 9.80
N ASP A 323 0.08 -7.13 10.22
CA ASP A 323 1.19 -6.71 9.38
C ASP A 323 2.27 -7.80 9.39
N ALA A 324 2.94 -8.05 8.27
CA ALA A 324 3.88 -9.17 8.18
C ALA A 324 5.16 -8.81 7.44
N LEU A 325 6.28 -9.27 7.99
CA LEU A 325 7.63 -9.04 7.48
C LEU A 325 8.23 -10.33 6.95
N PRO A 326 8.86 -10.34 5.76
CA PRO A 326 9.71 -11.45 5.38
C PRO A 326 10.90 -11.51 6.34
N MET A 327 11.16 -12.67 6.92
CA MET A 327 12.34 -12.90 7.72
C MET A 327 13.53 -13.18 6.79
N LEU A 328 14.52 -12.28 6.82
CA LEU A 328 15.65 -12.32 5.91
C LEU A 328 16.87 -13.01 6.54
N PRO A 329 17.72 -13.67 5.74
CA PRO A 329 19.01 -14.18 6.21
C PRO A 329 19.85 -13.08 6.88
N GLN A 330 20.61 -13.43 7.91
CA GLN A 330 21.48 -12.52 8.69
C GLN A 330 20.73 -11.35 9.36
N THR A 331 19.40 -11.42 9.42
CA THR A 331 18.55 -10.45 10.12
C THR A 331 17.96 -11.10 11.36
N TRP A 332 17.99 -10.36 12.45
CA TRP A 332 17.37 -10.74 13.70
C TRP A 332 16.17 -9.86 14.01
N TYR A 333 15.18 -10.47 14.64
CA TYR A 333 13.89 -9.87 14.97
C TYR A 333 13.65 -10.08 16.46
N VAL A 334 13.48 -9.00 17.22
CA VAL A 334 13.11 -9.04 18.64
C VAL A 334 11.67 -8.58 18.76
N ILE A 335 10.79 -9.49 19.15
CA ILE A 335 9.39 -9.21 19.44
C ILE A 335 9.33 -8.54 20.81
N GLU A 336 8.74 -7.36 20.87
CA GLU A 336 8.58 -6.61 22.10
C GLU A 336 7.48 -7.22 23.00
N PRO A 337 7.54 -7.06 24.33
CA PRO A 337 6.55 -7.65 25.23
C PRO A 337 5.12 -7.19 24.93
N GLY A 338 4.17 -8.12 25.04
CA GLY A 338 2.75 -7.86 24.85
C GLY A 338 2.29 -7.72 23.40
N CYS A 339 3.15 -8.00 22.41
CA CYS A 339 2.79 -8.03 20.99
C CYS A 339 2.22 -9.38 20.60
N TRP A 340 1.13 -9.37 19.83
CA TRP A 340 0.62 -10.58 19.19
C TRP A 340 1.46 -10.89 17.96
N HIS A 341 1.90 -12.13 17.82
CA HIS A 341 2.75 -12.53 16.70
C HIS A 341 2.53 -13.98 16.30
N ALA A 342 2.93 -14.30 15.07
CA ALA A 342 3.13 -15.65 14.58
C ALA A 342 4.32 -15.69 13.63
N VAL A 343 5.02 -16.82 13.61
CA VAL A 343 6.16 -17.03 12.72
C VAL A 343 5.81 -18.16 11.78
N ILE A 344 5.65 -17.84 10.50
CA ILE A 344 5.17 -18.76 9.47
C ILE A 344 6.34 -19.09 8.56
N GLN A 345 6.60 -20.36 8.27
CA GLN A 345 7.80 -20.72 7.50
C GLN A 345 7.58 -21.87 6.54
N SER A 346 8.34 -21.93 5.45
CA SER A 346 8.31 -23.07 4.54
C SER A 346 8.90 -24.33 5.19
N ARG A 347 8.51 -25.51 4.69
CA ARG A 347 9.15 -26.78 5.07
C ARG A 347 10.67 -26.69 4.89
N GLY A 348 11.41 -27.23 5.85
CA GLY A 348 12.89 -27.22 5.84
C GLY A 348 13.52 -25.91 6.30
N THR A 349 12.74 -24.94 6.78
CA THR A 349 13.29 -23.71 7.38
C THR A 349 13.86 -24.00 8.77
N ILE A 350 15.05 -23.45 9.05
CA ILE A 350 15.77 -23.55 10.32
C ILE A 350 15.84 -22.15 10.93
N CYS A 351 15.14 -21.99 12.06
CA CYS A 351 15.14 -20.78 12.87
C CYS A 351 15.77 -21.06 14.24
N ALA A 352 16.49 -20.09 14.80
CA ALA A 352 17.02 -20.12 16.16
C ALA A 352 16.40 -19.00 16.98
N TRP A 353 16.04 -19.29 18.24
CA TRP A 353 15.32 -18.37 19.12
C TRP A 353 16.02 -18.21 20.48
N ALA A 354 15.92 -17.01 21.03
CA ALA A 354 16.34 -16.71 22.39
C ALA A 354 15.20 -15.97 23.08
N GLU A 355 14.98 -16.29 24.35
CA GLU A 355 13.84 -15.80 25.12
C GLU A 355 14.32 -15.30 26.47
N ALA A 356 13.72 -14.22 26.96
CA ALA A 356 13.91 -13.77 28.34
C ALA A 356 13.27 -14.78 29.32
N THR A 357 13.82 -14.91 30.53
CA THR A 357 13.18 -15.71 31.58
C THR A 357 11.82 -15.13 31.98
N GLY A 358 10.91 -16.00 32.42
CA GLY A 358 9.60 -15.58 32.93
C GLY A 358 8.58 -15.18 31.86
N ILE A 359 8.76 -15.63 30.61
CA ILE A 359 7.73 -15.46 29.56
C ILE A 359 6.55 -16.40 29.83
N GLU A 360 5.35 -15.82 29.84
CA GLU A 360 4.08 -16.55 29.77
C GLU A 360 3.43 -16.33 28.40
N GLU A 361 3.05 -17.41 27.71
CA GLU A 361 2.46 -17.36 26.38
C GLU A 361 0.93 -17.47 26.44
N HIS A 362 0.24 -16.51 25.82
CA HIS A 362 -1.21 -16.56 25.60
C HIS A 362 -1.51 -16.73 24.11
N ASN A 363 -2.30 -17.75 23.76
CA ASN A 363 -2.71 -18.00 22.37
C ASN A 363 -4.12 -17.50 22.11
N ARG A 364 -4.38 -17.05 20.89
CA ARG A 364 -5.70 -16.60 20.45
C ARG A 364 -5.96 -16.95 19.00
N GLN A 365 -7.11 -17.54 18.75
CA GLN A 365 -7.61 -17.79 17.40
C GLN A 365 -7.93 -16.48 16.69
N LEU A 366 -7.49 -16.37 15.45
CA LEU A 366 -7.75 -15.27 14.54
C LEU A 366 -9.19 -15.35 14.01
N SER A 367 -9.77 -14.17 13.74
CA SER A 367 -11.03 -14.10 13.01
C SER A 367 -10.85 -14.47 11.52
N ASP A 368 -11.93 -14.84 10.84
CA ASP A 368 -11.89 -15.12 9.40
C ASP A 368 -11.31 -13.96 8.56
N ALA A 369 -11.56 -12.72 8.97
CA ALA A 369 -11.01 -11.55 8.30
C ALA A 369 -9.49 -11.45 8.46
N GLN A 370 -8.99 -11.72 9.66
CA GLN A 370 -7.56 -11.78 9.95
C GLN A 370 -6.88 -12.93 9.22
N ILE A 371 -7.50 -14.11 9.16
CA ILE A 371 -6.99 -15.25 8.42
C ILE A 371 -6.86 -14.91 6.93
N ARG A 372 -7.90 -14.28 6.34
CA ARG A 372 -7.85 -13.82 4.95
C ARG A 372 -6.78 -12.77 4.71
N GLU A 373 -6.63 -11.79 5.61
CA GLU A 373 -5.57 -10.79 5.54
C GLU A 373 -4.18 -11.44 5.58
N LEU A 374 -3.94 -12.33 6.53
CA LEU A 374 -2.69 -13.07 6.68
C LEU A 374 -2.37 -13.93 5.45
N ALA A 375 -3.39 -14.57 4.88
CA ALA A 375 -3.24 -15.37 3.66
C ALA A 375 -2.70 -14.54 2.48
N GLN A 376 -3.01 -13.24 2.41
CA GLN A 376 -2.46 -12.36 1.38
C GLN A 376 -0.95 -12.17 1.55
N PHE A 377 -0.46 -11.96 2.77
CA PHE A 377 0.98 -11.87 3.05
C PHE A 377 1.69 -13.20 2.75
N VAL A 378 1.12 -14.32 3.19
CA VAL A 378 1.66 -15.66 2.93
C VAL A 378 1.78 -15.92 1.43
N SER A 379 0.75 -15.55 0.64
CA SER A 379 0.76 -15.74 -0.82
C SER A 379 1.90 -15.01 -1.55
N VAL A 380 2.44 -13.95 -0.95
CA VAL A 380 3.51 -13.13 -1.55
C VAL A 380 4.89 -13.63 -1.13
N TYR A 381 5.11 -13.94 0.15
CA TYR A 381 6.45 -14.28 0.65
C TYR A 381 6.75 -15.77 0.70
N LEU A 382 5.73 -16.62 0.83
CA LEU A 382 5.86 -18.08 0.90
C LEU A 382 4.98 -18.74 -0.18
N PRO A 383 5.24 -18.47 -1.47
CA PRO A 383 4.52 -19.15 -2.54
C PRO A 383 4.74 -20.66 -2.47
N ARG A 384 3.68 -21.42 -2.78
CA ARG A 384 3.66 -22.89 -2.71
C ARG A 384 4.61 -23.56 -3.68
#